data_AF-A0A3M7KZZ7-F1
#
_entry.id   AF-A0A3M7KZZ7-F1
#
_cell.length_a   1.000
_cell.length_b   1.000
_cell.length_c   1.000
_cell.angle_alpha   90.00
_cell.angle_beta   90.00
_cell.angle_gamma   90.00
#
_symmetry.space_group_name_H-M   'P 1'
#
loop_
_entity.id
_entity.type
_entity.pdbx_description
1 polymer ?
#
loop_
_entity_poly.entity_id
_entity_poly.type
_entity_poly.pdbx_seq_one_letter_code
_entity_poly.pdbx_strand_id
1 'polypeptide(L)'
;PEEAGEAVDRALDALRLLHDDYGGAIARMRALRGDRADRSGVAWALGTVFAHAQHGYRGVVFGWDRECERDAEWAAAMGVRPRQPFYHVLPDEGDCVRLFGGVRVSKYVAQDNVVPLAGARVMHRALDNYFDGHDAGTGRYIPSRKLQFEYPDDYRALTPQPVGADSNLLAHEEWEAGPAGTQRTPGP
;
A
#
# COMPACT_ATOMS: atom_id res chain seq x y z
N PRO A 1 49.28 3.43 25.36
CA PRO A 1 49.48 2.63 24.13
C PRO A 1 48.49 1.47 24.01
N GLU A 2 48.29 0.72 25.10
CA GLU A 2 47.37 -0.43 25.19
C GLU A 2 45.89 -0.01 25.08
N GLU A 3 45.46 0.99 25.84
CA GLU A 3 44.10 1.56 25.74
C GLU A 3 43.79 2.15 24.35
N ALA A 4 44.81 2.65 23.64
CA ALA A 4 44.65 3.17 22.28
C ALA A 4 44.47 2.03 21.26
N GLY A 5 45.10 0.88 21.48
CA GLY A 5 44.89 -0.32 20.68
C GLY A 5 43.48 -0.89 20.86
N GLU A 6 43.03 -1.03 22.12
CA GLU A 6 41.68 -1.51 22.44
C GLU A 6 40.57 -0.58 21.90
N ALA A 7 40.81 0.73 21.85
CA ALA A 7 39.88 1.68 21.25
C ALA A 7 39.79 1.52 19.72
N VAL A 8 40.92 1.27 19.05
CA VAL A 8 40.97 1.04 17.60
C VAL A 8 40.29 -0.28 17.24
N ASP A 9 40.52 -1.34 18.02
CA ASP A 9 39.92 -2.65 17.77
C ASP A 9 38.39 -2.61 17.92
N ARG A 10 37.88 -1.95 18.98
CA ARG A 10 36.44 -1.71 19.13
C ARG A 10 35.85 -0.89 17.99
N ALA A 11 36.57 0.10 17.49
CA ALA A 11 36.13 0.88 16.34
C ALA A 11 36.07 0.03 15.06
N LEU A 12 37.06 -0.85 14.86
CA LEU A 12 37.10 -1.76 13.71
C LEU A 12 35.96 -2.78 13.75
N ASP A 13 35.66 -3.32 14.93
CA ASP A 13 34.56 -4.27 15.12
C ASP A 13 33.19 -3.60 14.97
N ALA A 14 33.02 -2.37 15.47
CA ALA A 14 31.81 -1.59 15.22
C ALA A 14 31.63 -1.31 13.71
N LEU A 15 32.71 -0.99 13.00
CA LEU A 15 32.68 -0.79 11.55
C LEU A 15 32.32 -2.08 10.79
N ARG A 16 32.82 -3.24 11.22
CA ARG A 16 32.45 -4.53 10.64
C ARG A 16 30.97 -4.84 10.86
N LEU A 17 30.47 -4.65 12.08
CA LEU A 17 29.06 -4.88 12.39
C LEU A 17 28.13 -3.97 11.59
N LEU A 18 28.49 -2.69 11.46
CA LEU A 18 27.78 -1.76 10.58
C LEU A 18 27.88 -2.20 9.11
N HIS A 19 29.06 -2.60 8.63
CA HIS A 19 29.24 -3.05 7.25
C HIS A 19 28.42 -4.29 6.95
N ASP A 20 28.37 -5.27 7.85
CA ASP A 20 27.66 -6.52 7.64
C ASP A 20 26.14 -6.32 7.70
N ASP A 21 25.65 -5.55 8.69
CA ASP A 21 24.21 -5.31 8.84
C ASP A 21 23.68 -4.37 7.74
N TYR A 22 24.32 -3.20 7.54
CA TYR A 22 23.91 -2.28 6.48
C TYR A 22 24.21 -2.84 5.10
N GLY A 23 25.34 -3.52 4.90
CA GLY A 23 25.69 -4.17 3.65
C GLY A 23 24.71 -5.28 3.30
N GLY A 24 24.34 -6.11 4.28
CA GLY A 24 23.31 -7.13 4.13
C GLY A 24 21.93 -6.53 3.82
N ALA A 25 21.53 -5.47 4.51
CA ALA A 25 20.28 -4.76 4.23
C ALA A 25 20.25 -4.17 2.81
N ILE A 26 21.32 -3.51 2.38
CA ILE A 26 21.46 -2.95 1.03
C ILE A 26 21.45 -4.06 -0.02
N ALA A 27 22.12 -5.19 0.22
CA ALA A 27 22.13 -6.34 -0.68
C ALA A 27 20.72 -6.92 -0.84
N ARG A 28 19.97 -7.09 0.26
CA ARG A 28 18.56 -7.52 0.22
C ARG A 28 17.69 -6.56 -0.57
N MET A 29 17.81 -5.25 -0.31
CA MET A 29 17.04 -4.24 -1.05
C MET A 29 17.36 -4.25 -2.55
N ARG A 30 18.63 -4.44 -2.94
CA ARG A 30 19.03 -4.57 -4.36
C ARG A 30 18.50 -5.84 -5.00
N ALA A 31 18.52 -6.97 -4.29
CA ALA A 31 17.98 -8.23 -4.78
C ALA A 31 16.46 -8.14 -5.00
N LEU A 32 15.72 -7.61 -4.02
CA LEU A 32 14.28 -7.38 -4.13
C LEU A 32 13.94 -6.44 -5.30
N ARG A 33 14.68 -5.35 -5.45
CA ARG A 33 14.53 -4.44 -6.60
C ARG A 33 14.81 -5.15 -7.93
N GLY A 34 15.84 -5.99 -7.97
CA GLY A 34 16.21 -6.75 -9.17
C GLY A 34 15.11 -7.72 -9.60
N ASP A 35 14.50 -8.42 -8.63
CA ASP A 35 13.35 -9.28 -8.88
C ASP A 35 12.13 -8.47 -9.36
N ARG A 36 11.82 -7.36 -8.69
CA ARG A 36 10.67 -6.50 -9.00
C ARG A 36 10.86 -5.59 -10.21
N ALA A 37 12.05 -5.57 -10.81
CA ALA A 37 12.27 -4.95 -12.11
C ALA A 37 11.53 -5.71 -13.22
N ASP A 38 11.33 -7.03 -13.04
CA ASP A 38 10.46 -7.82 -13.89
C ASP A 38 9.00 -7.65 -13.44
N ARG A 39 8.23 -6.95 -14.26
CA ARG A 39 6.80 -6.69 -14.05
C ARG A 39 5.90 -7.58 -14.91
N SER A 40 6.42 -8.69 -15.43
CA SER A 40 5.65 -9.60 -16.25
C SER A 40 4.37 -10.05 -15.54
N GLY A 41 3.23 -9.87 -16.21
CA GLY A 41 1.90 -10.21 -15.71
C GLY A 41 1.25 -9.17 -14.78
N VAL A 42 2.02 -8.25 -14.18
CA VAL A 42 1.50 -7.19 -13.29
C VAL A 42 0.82 -6.10 -14.12
N ALA A 43 -0.50 -5.99 -13.99
CA ALA A 43 -1.30 -5.05 -14.76
C ALA A 43 -1.29 -3.62 -14.18
N TRP A 44 -1.18 -3.49 -12.85
CA TRP A 44 -1.42 -2.22 -12.16
C TRP A 44 -0.16 -1.70 -11.46
N ALA A 45 0.13 -0.41 -11.65
CA ALA A 45 1.26 0.25 -11.00
C ALA A 45 0.92 0.66 -9.56
N LEU A 46 1.95 0.97 -8.77
CA LEU A 46 1.75 1.54 -7.44
C LEU A 46 1.02 2.88 -7.54
N GLY A 47 0.26 3.20 -6.49
CA GLY A 47 -0.58 4.39 -6.41
C GLY A 47 -1.87 4.31 -7.23
N THR A 48 -2.11 3.21 -7.94
CA THR A 48 -3.39 2.98 -8.63
C THR A 48 -4.49 2.85 -7.60
N VAL A 49 -5.52 3.69 -7.73
CA VAL A 49 -6.75 3.59 -6.96
C VAL A 49 -7.71 2.67 -7.70
N PHE A 50 -8.41 1.81 -6.95
CA PHE A 50 -9.29 0.81 -7.52
C PHE A 50 -10.53 0.59 -6.64
N ALA A 51 -11.58 0.00 -7.22
CA ALA A 51 -12.68 -0.63 -6.50
C ALA A 51 -12.51 -2.15 -6.53
N HIS A 52 -12.69 -2.80 -5.39
CA HIS A 52 -12.62 -4.25 -5.31
C HIS A 52 -13.83 -4.89 -6.00
N ALA A 53 -13.62 -5.75 -7.00
CA ALA A 53 -14.68 -6.30 -7.83
C ALA A 53 -15.79 -7.03 -7.03
N GLN A 54 -15.40 -7.86 -6.05
CA GLN A 54 -16.36 -8.64 -5.24
C GLN A 54 -16.96 -7.86 -4.05
N HIS A 55 -16.15 -7.07 -3.34
CA HIS A 55 -16.54 -6.45 -2.07
C HIS A 55 -16.93 -4.97 -2.21
N GLY A 56 -16.60 -4.32 -3.33
CA GLY A 56 -17.00 -2.95 -3.63
C GLY A 56 -16.33 -1.83 -2.82
N TYR A 57 -15.31 -2.12 -1.99
CA TYR A 57 -14.55 -1.08 -1.29
C TYR A 57 -13.48 -0.47 -2.21
N ARG A 58 -13.14 0.81 -1.98
CA ARG A 58 -12.03 1.46 -2.66
C ARG A 58 -10.72 1.20 -1.94
N GLY A 59 -9.61 1.18 -2.67
CA GLY A 59 -8.28 1.07 -2.09
C GLY A 59 -7.21 1.61 -3.02
N VAL A 60 -6.01 1.77 -2.48
CA VAL A 60 -4.81 2.14 -3.25
C VAL A 60 -3.75 1.05 -3.14
N VAL A 61 -3.12 0.74 -4.27
CA VAL A 61 -2.02 -0.24 -4.36
C VAL A 61 -0.71 0.39 -3.87
N PHE A 62 -0.05 -0.21 -2.88
CA PHE A 62 1.27 0.23 -2.40
C PHE A 62 2.39 -0.82 -2.58
N GLY A 63 2.04 -2.04 -2.98
CA GLY A 63 2.99 -3.10 -3.32
C GLY A 63 2.34 -4.16 -4.20
N TRP A 64 3.16 -5.01 -4.83
CA TRP A 64 2.68 -6.16 -5.62
C TRP A 64 3.66 -7.33 -5.54
N ASP A 65 3.12 -8.54 -5.68
CA ASP A 65 3.85 -9.79 -5.84
C ASP A 65 3.37 -10.48 -7.13
N ARG A 66 4.28 -11.12 -7.89
CA ARG A 66 3.92 -11.77 -9.17
C ARG A 66 3.06 -13.02 -8.98
N GLU A 67 3.16 -13.64 -7.81
CA GLU A 67 2.40 -14.81 -7.41
C GLU A 67 1.93 -14.65 -5.96
N CYS A 68 0.95 -15.44 -5.57
CA CYS A 68 0.46 -15.45 -4.20
C CYS A 68 1.56 -15.89 -3.21
N GLU A 69 1.98 -15.00 -2.31
CA GLU A 69 2.92 -15.35 -1.22
C GLU A 69 2.26 -16.08 -0.05
N ARG A 70 0.92 -16.20 -0.05
CA ARG A 70 0.17 -16.96 0.95
C ARG A 70 0.04 -18.43 0.56
N ASP A 71 -0.16 -19.28 1.56
CA ASP A 71 -0.33 -20.71 1.36
C ASP A 71 -1.60 -21.06 0.56
N ALA A 72 -1.64 -22.29 0.05
CA ALA A 72 -2.76 -22.78 -0.75
C ALA A 72 -4.07 -22.86 0.06
N GLU A 73 -3.98 -23.05 1.38
CA GLU A 73 -5.13 -23.09 2.28
C GLU A 73 -5.82 -21.72 2.33
N TRP A 74 -5.04 -20.65 2.51
CA TRP A 74 -5.53 -19.28 2.46
C TRP A 74 -6.14 -18.94 1.10
N ALA A 75 -5.48 -19.34 0.01
CA ALA A 75 -5.98 -19.08 -1.34
C ALA A 75 -7.34 -19.77 -1.57
N ALA A 76 -7.51 -21.01 -1.09
CA ALA A 76 -8.77 -21.73 -1.14
C ALA A 76 -9.85 -21.07 -0.27
N ALA A 77 -9.51 -20.67 0.95
CA ALA A 77 -10.44 -20.00 1.87
C ALA A 77 -10.94 -18.66 1.32
N MET A 78 -10.07 -17.92 0.62
CA MET A 78 -10.39 -16.64 -0.01
C MET A 78 -11.00 -16.77 -1.41
N GLY A 79 -11.07 -17.99 -1.97
CA GLY A 79 -11.59 -18.23 -3.32
C GLY A 79 -10.76 -17.58 -4.43
N VAL A 80 -9.45 -17.42 -4.23
CA VAL A 80 -8.55 -16.76 -5.19
C VAL A 80 -7.64 -17.76 -5.88
N ARG A 81 -7.36 -17.52 -7.16
CA ARG A 81 -6.38 -18.33 -7.91
C ARG A 81 -4.97 -17.89 -7.51
N PRO A 82 -4.05 -18.80 -7.13
CA PRO A 82 -2.71 -18.42 -6.68
C PRO A 82 -1.75 -18.03 -7.82
N ARG A 83 -2.00 -18.49 -9.05
CA ARG A 83 -1.19 -18.21 -10.26
C ARG A 83 -1.61 -16.91 -10.95
N GLN A 84 -1.53 -15.81 -10.23
CA GLN A 84 -1.74 -14.46 -10.74
C GLN A 84 -1.01 -13.47 -9.82
N PRO A 85 -0.77 -12.23 -10.25
CA PRO A 85 -0.26 -11.20 -9.36
C PRO A 85 -1.23 -10.86 -8.24
N PHE A 86 -0.66 -10.51 -7.10
CA PHE A 86 -1.38 -10.01 -5.94
C PHE A 86 -0.86 -8.63 -5.54
N TYR A 87 -1.72 -7.86 -4.90
CA TYR A 87 -1.47 -6.48 -4.55
C TYR A 87 -1.60 -6.30 -3.05
N HIS A 88 -0.64 -5.59 -2.46
CA HIS A 88 -0.74 -5.03 -1.12
C HIS A 88 -1.44 -3.69 -1.22
N VAL A 89 -2.56 -3.55 -0.51
CA VAL A 89 -3.43 -2.38 -0.67
C VAL A 89 -3.79 -1.76 0.67
N LEU A 90 -3.93 -0.43 0.67
CA LEU A 90 -4.56 0.31 1.75
C LEU A 90 -6.02 0.51 1.36
N PRO A 91 -6.97 -0.13 2.07
CA PRO A 91 -8.39 0.06 1.79
C PRO A 91 -8.85 1.41 2.36
N ASP A 92 -9.86 2.02 1.75
CA ASP A 92 -10.52 3.20 2.30
C ASP A 92 -11.16 2.85 3.65
N GLU A 93 -10.83 3.62 4.69
CA GLU A 93 -11.29 3.33 6.06
C GLU A 93 -12.80 3.53 6.21
N GLY A 94 -13.37 4.52 5.51
CA GLY A 94 -14.81 4.78 5.51
C GLY A 94 -15.58 3.62 4.87
N ASP A 95 -15.13 3.14 3.71
CA ASP A 95 -15.69 1.95 3.07
C ASP A 95 -15.54 0.71 3.95
N CYS A 96 -14.42 0.55 4.66
CA CYS A 96 -14.22 -0.57 5.58
C CYS A 96 -15.16 -0.54 6.78
N VAL A 97 -15.38 0.63 7.38
CA VAL A 97 -16.34 0.79 8.48
C VAL A 97 -17.75 0.44 7.98
N ARG A 98 -18.14 0.95 6.80
CA ARG A 98 -19.45 0.71 6.20
C ARG A 98 -19.70 -0.74 5.81
N LEU A 99 -18.72 -1.42 5.22
CA LEU A 99 -18.88 -2.76 4.65
C LEU A 99 -18.50 -3.89 5.62
N PHE A 100 -17.54 -3.64 6.51
CA PHE A 100 -16.94 -4.67 7.38
C PHE A 100 -17.02 -4.34 8.87
N GLY A 101 -17.72 -3.26 9.25
CA GLY A 101 -17.94 -2.88 10.65
C GLY A 101 -16.68 -2.41 11.39
N GLY A 102 -15.61 -2.07 10.68
CA GLY A 102 -14.42 -1.51 11.32
C GLY A 102 -13.27 -1.26 10.34
N VAL A 103 -12.25 -0.54 10.82
CA VAL A 103 -11.07 -0.17 10.03
C VAL A 103 -10.20 -1.39 9.69
N ARG A 104 -9.44 -1.31 8.60
CA ARG A 104 -8.49 -2.34 8.18
C ARG A 104 -7.20 -1.66 7.75
N VAL A 105 -6.06 -2.10 8.31
CA VAL A 105 -4.75 -1.47 8.08
C VAL A 105 -4.20 -1.77 6.68
N SER A 106 -4.44 -2.97 6.18
CA SER A 106 -4.08 -3.38 4.83
C SER A 106 -4.91 -4.59 4.40
N LYS A 107 -4.92 -4.86 3.09
CA LYS A 107 -5.50 -6.05 2.48
C LYS A 107 -4.52 -6.61 1.45
N TYR A 108 -4.68 -7.90 1.14
CA TYR A 108 -3.97 -8.58 0.07
C TYR A 108 -4.98 -9.03 -0.98
N VAL A 109 -4.83 -8.54 -2.21
CA VAL A 109 -5.89 -8.60 -3.23
C VAL A 109 -5.36 -9.17 -4.53
N ALA A 110 -6.05 -10.17 -5.07
CA ALA A 110 -5.74 -10.76 -6.38
C ALA A 110 -5.97 -9.76 -7.53
N GLN A 111 -5.17 -9.83 -8.59
CA GLN A 111 -5.28 -8.94 -9.76
C GLN A 111 -6.68 -8.89 -10.37
N ASP A 112 -7.35 -10.04 -10.49
CA ASP A 112 -8.69 -10.12 -11.07
C ASP A 112 -9.75 -9.34 -10.25
N ASN A 113 -9.45 -9.03 -8.99
CA ASN A 113 -10.33 -8.26 -8.11
C ASN A 113 -10.06 -6.75 -8.15
N VAL A 114 -9.08 -6.29 -8.92
CA VAL A 114 -8.69 -4.87 -9.01
C VAL A 114 -9.33 -4.22 -10.22
N VAL A 115 -10.33 -3.36 -9.98
CA VAL A 115 -10.97 -2.53 -11.02
C VAL A 115 -10.49 -1.08 -10.88
N PRO A 116 -9.62 -0.56 -11.76
CA PRO A 116 -9.03 0.76 -11.60
C PRO A 116 -10.09 1.88 -11.62
N LEU A 117 -9.90 2.87 -10.75
CA LEU A 117 -10.73 4.07 -10.64
C LEU A 117 -9.85 5.31 -10.83
N ALA A 118 -9.80 5.82 -12.06
CA ALA A 118 -9.00 6.99 -12.38
C ALA A 118 -9.52 8.24 -11.64
N GLY A 119 -8.62 8.98 -10.99
CA GLY A 119 -8.92 10.25 -10.33
C GLY A 119 -9.65 10.13 -9.00
N ALA A 120 -9.93 8.90 -8.55
CA ALA A 120 -10.46 8.67 -7.21
C ALA A 120 -9.37 8.84 -6.15
N ARG A 121 -9.77 9.24 -4.95
CA ARG A 121 -8.94 9.28 -3.75
C ARG A 121 -9.51 8.37 -2.68
N VAL A 122 -8.67 7.93 -1.76
CA VAL A 122 -9.05 7.08 -0.62
C VAL A 122 -8.63 7.75 0.67
N MET A 123 -9.36 7.50 1.74
CA MET A 123 -9.01 7.96 3.08
C MET A 123 -8.40 6.83 3.90
N HIS A 124 -7.15 6.97 4.32
CA HIS A 124 -6.48 5.97 5.14
C HIS A 124 -5.29 6.55 5.90
N ARG A 125 -5.21 6.28 7.21
CA ARG A 125 -4.22 6.90 8.14
C ARG A 125 -2.76 6.63 7.81
N ALA A 126 -2.49 5.59 7.03
CA ALA A 126 -1.14 5.18 6.65
C ALA A 126 -0.70 5.74 5.30
N LEU A 127 -1.53 6.53 4.60
CA LEU A 127 -1.19 7.03 3.25
C LEU A 127 0.14 7.78 3.23
N ASP A 128 0.38 8.67 4.19
CA ASP A 128 1.62 9.46 4.28
C ASP A 128 2.88 8.60 4.50
N ASN A 129 2.73 7.35 4.96
CA ASN A 129 3.88 6.45 5.12
C ASN A 129 4.34 5.85 3.78
N TYR A 130 3.47 5.85 2.77
CA TYR A 130 3.71 5.19 1.49
C TYR A 130 3.74 6.15 0.31
N PHE A 131 3.02 7.27 0.37
CA PHE A 131 2.85 8.19 -0.77
C PHE A 131 3.20 9.63 -0.39
N ASP A 132 3.97 10.29 -1.25
CA ASP A 132 4.39 11.68 -1.08
C ASP A 132 3.35 12.68 -1.64
N GLY A 133 2.42 12.19 -2.47
CA GLY A 133 1.48 13.03 -3.20
C GLY A 133 0.40 12.23 -3.93
N HIS A 134 -0.54 12.93 -4.54
CA HIS A 134 -1.48 12.40 -5.51
C HIS A 134 -1.39 13.23 -6.79
N ASP A 135 -1.22 12.59 -7.93
CA ASP A 135 -1.17 13.26 -9.21
C ASP A 135 -2.58 13.32 -9.83
N ALA A 136 -3.14 14.53 -9.93
CA ALA A 136 -4.44 14.73 -10.57
C ALA A 136 -4.41 14.48 -12.09
N GLY A 137 -3.23 14.60 -12.73
CA GLY A 137 -3.09 14.37 -14.17
C GLY A 137 -3.17 12.89 -14.55
N THR A 138 -2.49 12.02 -13.81
CA THR A 138 -2.57 10.56 -14.02
C THR A 138 -3.64 9.87 -13.17
N GLY A 139 -4.19 10.54 -12.15
CA GLY A 139 -5.18 9.99 -11.23
C GLY A 139 -4.62 8.90 -10.32
N ARG A 140 -3.34 8.98 -9.97
CA ARG A 140 -2.61 7.99 -9.14
C ARG A 140 -1.89 8.67 -7.99
N TYR A 141 -1.73 7.94 -6.88
CA TYR A 141 -0.83 8.37 -5.82
C TYR A 141 0.64 8.26 -6.26
N ILE A 142 1.47 9.19 -5.79
CA ILE A 142 2.90 9.27 -6.07
C ILE A 142 3.61 8.49 -4.97
N PRO A 143 4.20 7.31 -5.25
CA PRO A 143 4.86 6.53 -4.22
C PRO A 143 6.05 7.26 -3.63
N SER A 144 6.33 7.02 -2.36
CA SER A 144 7.52 7.56 -1.69
C SER A 144 8.80 7.08 -2.35
N ARG A 145 9.90 7.80 -2.16
CA ARG A 145 11.22 7.41 -2.71
C ARG A 145 11.63 5.98 -2.37
N LYS A 146 11.25 5.49 -1.18
CA LYS A 146 11.49 4.11 -0.77
C LYS A 146 10.77 3.13 -1.68
N LEU A 147 9.47 3.32 -1.90
CA LEU A 147 8.69 2.47 -2.79
C LEU A 147 9.15 2.56 -4.24
N GLN A 148 9.51 3.76 -4.71
CA GLN A 148 10.04 3.92 -6.08
C GLN A 148 11.36 3.15 -6.28
N PHE A 149 12.20 3.06 -5.26
CA PHE A 149 13.41 2.24 -5.30
C PHE A 149 13.07 0.75 -5.29
N GLU A 150 12.15 0.34 -4.43
CA GLU A 150 11.77 -1.06 -4.21
C GLU A 150 11.00 -1.66 -5.40
N TYR A 151 10.17 -0.84 -6.07
CA TYR A 151 9.35 -1.21 -7.22
C TYR A 151 9.67 -0.25 -8.38
N PRO A 152 10.64 -0.56 -9.25
CA PRO A 152 10.97 0.31 -10.37
C PRO A 152 9.80 0.44 -11.36
N ASP A 153 9.40 1.66 -11.68
CA ASP A 153 8.38 2.01 -12.68
C ASP A 153 8.51 3.49 -13.09
N ASP A 154 7.68 3.95 -14.04
CA ASP A 154 7.51 5.37 -14.34
C ASP A 154 6.48 6.02 -13.39
N TYR A 155 7.01 6.74 -12.39
CA TYR A 155 6.24 7.50 -11.41
C TYR A 155 6.18 8.99 -11.71
N ARG A 156 6.34 9.40 -12.98
CA ARG A 156 6.26 10.80 -13.36
C ARG A 156 4.89 11.39 -12.98
N ALA A 157 4.92 12.41 -12.14
CA ALA A 157 3.76 13.21 -11.78
C ALA A 157 3.63 14.42 -12.72
N LEU A 158 2.41 14.73 -13.15
CA LEU A 158 2.12 15.88 -14.00
C LEU A 158 1.58 17.07 -13.20
N THR A 159 0.75 16.79 -12.20
CA THR A 159 0.05 17.76 -11.36
C THR A 159 -0.04 17.22 -9.92
N PRO A 160 1.09 17.23 -9.18
CA PRO A 160 1.15 16.69 -7.83
C PRO A 160 0.35 17.54 -6.83
N GLN A 161 -0.40 16.87 -5.96
CA GLN A 161 -1.17 17.43 -4.86
C GLN A 161 -0.80 16.72 -3.55
N PRO A 162 -0.89 17.39 -2.39
CA PRO A 162 -0.57 16.78 -1.11
C PRO A 162 -1.58 15.70 -0.69
N VAL A 163 -1.09 14.70 0.04
CA VAL A 163 -1.89 13.58 0.61
C VAL A 163 -2.43 13.89 2.01
N GLY A 164 -1.91 14.92 2.69
CA GLY A 164 -2.22 15.17 4.11
C GLY A 164 -3.70 15.28 4.47
N ALA A 165 -4.58 15.72 3.56
CA ALA A 165 -6.03 15.68 3.79
C ALA A 165 -6.57 14.24 3.78
N ASP A 166 -6.16 13.43 2.81
CA ASP A 166 -6.57 12.04 2.63
C ASP A 166 -6.08 11.12 3.78
N SER A 167 -4.94 11.46 4.39
CA SER A 167 -4.37 10.74 5.53
C SER A 167 -4.96 11.18 6.87
N ASN A 168 -5.45 12.42 6.96
CA ASN A 168 -6.04 12.97 8.16
C ASN A 168 -7.53 12.65 8.26
N LEU A 169 -7.85 11.61 9.04
CA LEU A 169 -9.23 11.17 9.29
C LEU A 169 -10.13 12.25 9.91
N LEU A 170 -9.55 13.25 10.58
CA LEU A 170 -10.27 14.36 11.21
C LEU A 170 -10.51 15.55 10.25
N ALA A 171 -9.84 15.58 9.09
CA ALA A 171 -10.01 16.62 8.09
C ALA A 171 -11.23 16.41 7.19
N HIS A 172 -11.82 15.22 7.22
CA HIS A 172 -13.05 14.89 6.54
C HIS A 172 -14.20 15.00 7.54
N GLU A 173 -15.27 15.71 7.16
CA GLU A 173 -16.47 15.86 7.99
C GLU A 173 -16.91 14.47 8.47
N GLU A 174 -17.13 14.34 9.79
CA GLU A 174 -17.73 13.15 10.38
C GLU A 174 -18.97 12.82 9.56
N TRP A 175 -19.03 11.59 9.06
CA TRP A 175 -20.22 11.10 8.38
C TRP A 175 -21.41 11.23 9.34
N GLU A 176 -22.24 12.26 9.16
CA GLU A 176 -23.57 12.30 9.75
C GLU A 176 -24.35 11.14 9.16
N ALA A 177 -24.57 10.11 9.97
CA ALA A 177 -25.53 9.07 9.64
C ALA A 177 -26.90 9.74 9.47
N GLY A 178 -27.27 10.02 8.22
CA GLY A 178 -28.59 10.55 7.88
C GLY A 178 -29.69 9.70 8.54
N PRO A 179 -30.76 10.32 9.07
CA PRO A 179 -31.72 9.64 9.90
C PRO A 179 -32.38 8.50 9.11
N ALA A 180 -32.36 7.31 9.71
CA ALA A 180 -33.06 6.14 9.22
C ALA A 180 -34.49 6.51 8.85
N GLY A 181 -34.85 6.31 7.58
CA GLY A 181 -36.17 6.63 7.05
C GLY A 181 -37.26 5.94 7.87
N THR A 182 -38.03 6.73 8.61
CA THR A 182 -39.26 6.30 9.24
C THR A 182 -40.22 5.82 8.16
N GLN A 183 -40.45 4.50 8.11
CA GLN A 183 -41.52 3.91 7.31
C GLN A 183 -42.85 4.52 7.75
N ARG A 184 -43.52 5.23 6.83
CA ARG A 184 -44.91 5.62 7.01
C ARG A 184 -45.75 4.36 6.81
N THR A 185 -46.35 3.87 7.90
CA THR A 185 -47.50 2.99 7.83
C THR A 185 -48.69 3.75 7.23
N PRO A 186 -49.51 3.16 6.35
CA PRO A 186 -50.81 3.74 6.05
C PRO A 186 -51.78 3.45 7.20
N GLY A 187 -52.49 4.50 7.62
CA GLY A 187 -53.54 4.44 8.65
C GLY A 187 -54.83 3.73 8.18
N PRO A 188 -55.84 3.70 9.07
CA PRO A 188 -56.79 2.60 9.27
C PRO A 188 -57.77 2.32 8.13
#